data_AF-A0A9X4HXZ9-F1
#
_entry.id   AF-A0A9X4HXZ9-F1
#
_cell.length_a   1.000
_cell.length_b   1.000
_cell.length_c   1.000
_cell.angle_alpha   90.00
_cell.angle_beta   90.00
_cell.angle_gamma   90.00
#
_symmetry.space_group_name_H-M   'P 1'
#
loop_
_entity.id
_entity.type
_entity.pdbx_description
1 polymer ?
#
loop_
_entity_poly.entity_id
_entity_poly.type
_entity_poly.pdbx_seq_one_letter_code
_entity_poly.pdbx_strand_id
1 'polypeptide(L)'
;YVAPQSELEQQIAAIWADVLKLERVGLGDNFFELGGHSLLAVQVISRVRQSLGVELQLRALFETSSLADFARLAAQGEQACSSVIGRVSREQPLALSYAQQRQWFLWQWAPHSATYNIPAALKLAGALDIAALQQAFGALIERHETLRTTFRLDDEQAVQVIHGQLPFELVVEEQAYADEAAVRAWVETEAGQPFDLEQGPLLRA
;
A
#
# COMPACT_ATOMS: atom_id res chain seq x y z
N TYR A 1 11.25 -9.32 33.35
CA TYR A 1 11.42 -7.92 32.91
C TYR A 1 12.75 -7.40 33.42
N VAL A 2 13.61 -6.96 32.49
CA VAL A 2 14.89 -6.27 32.77
C VAL A 2 14.86 -4.99 31.96
N ALA A 3 15.05 -3.83 32.60
CA ALA A 3 14.93 -2.55 31.94
C ALA A 3 16.09 -2.29 30.96
N PRO A 4 15.84 -1.63 29.82
CA PRO A 4 16.87 -1.10 28.93
C PRO A 4 17.88 -0.20 29.66
N GLN A 5 19.18 -0.39 29.41
CA GLN A 5 20.23 0.28 30.18
C GLN A 5 20.87 1.43 29.42
N SER A 6 21.19 1.23 28.14
CA SER A 6 21.76 2.26 27.27
C SER A 6 20.68 3.12 26.61
N GLU A 7 21.07 4.33 26.17
CA GLU A 7 20.18 5.24 25.44
C GLU A 7 19.63 4.57 24.16
N LEU A 8 20.46 3.85 23.42
CA LEU A 8 20.05 3.12 22.22
C LEU A 8 19.00 2.04 22.54
N GLU A 9 19.22 1.24 23.59
CA GLU A 9 18.26 0.22 24.01
C GLU A 9 16.93 0.86 24.46
N GLN A 10 16.97 1.99 25.16
CA GLN A 10 15.78 2.72 25.60
C GLN A 10 14.97 3.24 24.40
N GLN A 11 15.64 3.83 23.42
CA GLN A 11 14.99 4.34 22.20
C GLN A 11 14.38 3.19 21.38
N ILE A 12 15.10 2.07 21.22
CA ILE A 12 14.59 0.88 20.52
C ILE A 12 13.40 0.27 21.28
N ALA A 13 13.48 0.17 22.62
CA ALA A 13 12.39 -0.34 23.44
C ALA A 13 11.13 0.52 23.33
N ALA A 14 11.28 1.84 23.28
CA ALA A 14 10.16 2.75 23.05
C ALA A 14 9.53 2.52 21.66
N ILE A 15 10.35 2.37 20.61
CA ILE A 15 9.85 2.06 19.26
C ILE A 15 9.06 0.75 19.25
N TRP A 16 9.59 -0.31 19.88
CA TRP A 16 8.90 -1.60 19.97
C TRP A 16 7.60 -1.49 20.76
N ALA A 17 7.61 -0.83 21.92
CA ALA A 17 6.42 -0.62 22.74
C ALA A 17 5.30 0.09 21.94
N ASP A 18 5.65 1.15 21.20
CA ASP A 18 4.69 1.92 20.40
C ASP A 18 4.09 1.13 19.23
N VAL A 19 4.90 0.29 18.58
CA VAL A 19 4.48 -0.53 17.45
C VAL A 19 3.65 -1.72 17.92
N LEU A 20 4.07 -2.39 18.99
CA LEU A 20 3.39 -3.55 19.57
C LEU A 20 2.21 -3.17 20.48
N LYS A 21 2.01 -1.88 20.77
CA LYS A 21 0.98 -1.36 21.68
C LYS A 21 1.12 -1.91 23.10
N LEU A 22 2.35 -1.94 23.59
CA LEU A 22 2.70 -2.40 24.94
C LEU A 22 3.10 -1.21 25.82
N GLU A 23 2.89 -1.34 27.12
CA GLU A 23 3.32 -0.32 28.10
C GLU A 23 4.85 -0.26 28.24
N ARG A 24 5.52 -1.41 28.14
CA ARG A 24 6.97 -1.54 28.29
C ARG A 24 7.50 -2.78 27.58
N VAL A 25 8.76 -2.70 27.14
CA VAL A 25 9.54 -3.81 26.59
C VAL A 25 10.86 -3.92 27.35
N GLY A 26 11.23 -5.12 27.74
CA GLY A 26 12.47 -5.45 28.43
C GLY A 26 13.58 -5.91 27.49
N LEU A 27 14.83 -5.91 27.99
CA LEU A 27 16.02 -6.29 27.21
C LEU A 27 15.98 -7.71 26.66
N GLY A 28 15.42 -8.64 27.42
CA GLY A 28 15.33 -10.06 27.06
C GLY A 28 14.10 -10.42 26.24
N ASP A 29 13.22 -9.44 25.95
CA ASP A 29 11.96 -9.74 25.29
C ASP A 29 12.19 -10.02 23.80
N ASN A 30 11.52 -11.05 23.29
CA ASN A 30 11.55 -11.41 21.88
C ASN A 30 10.42 -10.71 21.13
N PHE A 31 10.73 -10.09 19.99
CA PHE A 31 9.76 -9.33 19.19
C PHE A 31 8.53 -10.16 18.78
N PHE A 32 8.75 -11.41 18.37
CA PHE A 32 7.70 -12.27 17.83
C PHE A 32 6.88 -12.93 18.95
N GLU A 33 7.50 -13.24 20.09
CA GLU A 33 6.77 -13.72 21.28
C GLU A 33 5.83 -12.65 21.85
N LEU A 34 6.17 -11.37 21.65
CA LEU A 34 5.32 -10.23 22.01
C LEU A 34 4.21 -9.94 20.98
N GLY A 35 4.00 -10.82 19.99
CA GLY A 35 2.96 -10.65 18.96
C GLY A 35 3.43 -9.88 17.72
N GLY A 36 4.72 -9.62 17.59
CA GLY A 36 5.32 -9.04 16.38
C GLY A 36 5.14 -9.94 15.16
N HIS A 37 4.91 -9.32 14.00
CA HIS A 37 4.85 -9.99 12.70
C HIS A 37 5.46 -9.11 11.61
N SER A 38 5.57 -9.60 10.37
CA SER A 38 6.36 -8.95 9.30
C SER A 38 6.00 -7.48 9.04
N LEU A 39 4.72 -7.10 9.12
CA LEU A 39 4.31 -5.70 8.96
C LEU A 39 4.81 -4.81 10.10
N LEU A 40 4.69 -5.28 11.34
CA LEU A 40 5.21 -4.57 12.51
C LEU A 40 6.74 -4.50 12.49
N ALA A 41 7.40 -5.56 12.03
CA ALA A 41 8.85 -5.57 11.85
C ALA A 41 9.29 -4.50 10.83
N VAL A 42 8.60 -4.38 9.68
CA VAL A 42 8.86 -3.30 8.71
C VAL A 42 8.66 -1.92 9.35
N GLN A 43 7.63 -1.74 10.17
CA GLN A 43 7.40 -0.48 10.90
C GLN A 43 8.52 -0.17 11.90
N VAL A 44 8.99 -1.17 12.67
CA VAL A 44 10.12 -1.01 13.61
C VAL A 44 11.37 -0.58 12.86
N ILE A 45 11.75 -1.31 11.80
CA ILE A 45 12.94 -0.98 10.99
C ILE A 45 12.83 0.44 10.42
N SER A 46 11.66 0.81 9.89
CA SER A 46 11.44 2.16 9.36
C SER A 46 11.57 3.24 10.43
N ARG A 47 11.07 3.01 11.65
CA ARG A 47 11.16 3.98 12.76
C ARG A 47 12.57 4.07 13.32
N VAL A 48 13.28 2.95 13.45
CA VAL A 48 14.70 2.92 13.83
C VAL A 48 15.53 3.74 12.84
N ARG A 49 15.31 3.53 11.53
CA ARG A 49 15.96 4.33 10.49
C ARG A 49 15.68 5.83 10.64
N GLN A 50 14.41 6.21 10.84
CA GLN A 50 14.00 7.62 10.92
C GLN A 50 14.48 8.33 12.19
N SER A 51 14.44 7.65 13.33
CA SER A 51 14.75 8.26 14.64
C SER A 51 16.23 8.16 15.01
N LEU A 52 16.90 7.07 14.60
CA LEU A 52 18.27 6.76 15.00
C LEU A 52 19.28 6.91 13.86
N GLY A 53 18.81 7.07 12.62
CA GLY A 53 19.70 7.19 11.46
C GLY A 53 20.49 5.91 11.16
N VAL A 54 20.02 4.75 11.61
CA VAL A 54 20.67 3.45 11.41
C VAL A 54 19.90 2.64 10.36
N GLU A 55 20.60 2.15 9.34
CA GLU A 55 20.00 1.25 8.35
C GLU A 55 20.12 -0.21 8.85
N LEU A 56 18.98 -0.88 8.99
CA LEU A 56 18.92 -2.30 9.35
C LEU A 56 18.12 -3.06 8.30
N GLN A 57 18.60 -4.24 7.95
CA GLN A 57 17.84 -5.16 7.11
C GLN A 57 16.73 -5.81 7.93
N LEU A 58 15.58 -6.07 7.30
CA LEU A 58 14.44 -6.69 7.97
C LEU A 58 14.81 -8.03 8.64
N ARG A 59 15.74 -8.80 8.03
CA ARG A 59 16.26 -10.05 8.60
C ARG A 59 16.88 -9.91 9.98
N ALA A 60 17.39 -8.72 10.35
CA ALA A 60 18.00 -8.48 11.65
C ALA A 60 17.05 -8.81 12.80
N LEU A 61 15.76 -8.46 12.67
CA LEU A 61 14.74 -8.81 13.66
C LEU A 61 14.54 -10.33 13.80
N PHE A 62 14.61 -11.07 12.70
CA PHE A 62 14.46 -12.52 12.66
C PHE A 62 15.70 -13.27 13.18
N GLU A 63 16.88 -12.69 13.01
CA GLU A 63 18.17 -13.24 13.46
C GLU A 63 18.43 -12.96 14.95
N THR A 64 17.69 -12.03 15.56
CA THR A 64 17.83 -11.65 16.96
C THR A 64 16.78 -12.31 17.85
N SER A 65 17.22 -12.90 18.95
CA SER A 65 16.33 -13.52 19.95
C SER A 65 15.80 -12.55 20.99
N SER A 66 16.36 -11.35 21.11
CA SER A 66 16.00 -10.38 22.15
C SER A 66 16.19 -8.94 21.70
N LEU A 67 15.57 -7.99 22.41
CA LEU A 67 15.80 -6.57 22.21
C LEU A 67 17.28 -6.19 22.37
N ALA A 68 17.99 -6.81 23.32
CA ALA A 68 19.42 -6.57 23.53
C ALA A 68 20.27 -7.01 22.31
N ASP A 69 19.94 -8.16 21.70
CA ASP A 69 20.60 -8.61 20.47
C ASP A 69 20.35 -7.64 19.31
N PHE A 70 19.10 -7.19 19.18
CA PHE A 70 18.71 -6.23 18.15
C PHE A 70 19.38 -4.87 18.34
N ALA A 71 19.47 -4.36 19.57
CA ALA A 71 20.18 -3.13 19.88
C ALA A 71 21.68 -3.21 19.59
N ARG A 72 22.31 -4.37 19.83
CA ARG A 72 23.71 -4.61 19.45
C ARG A 72 23.93 -4.56 17.94
N LEU A 73 23.02 -5.18 17.16
CA LEU A 73 23.08 -5.08 15.70
C LEU A 73 22.85 -3.64 15.23
N ALA A 74 21.91 -2.93 15.84
CA ALA A 74 21.67 -1.50 15.55
C ALA A 74 22.91 -0.64 15.80
N ALA A 75 23.64 -0.88 16.88
CA ALA A 75 24.88 -0.16 17.19
C ALA A 75 26.00 -0.37 16.15
N GLN A 76 25.96 -1.49 15.43
CA GLN A 76 26.93 -1.86 14.39
C GLN A 76 26.42 -1.55 12.97
N GLY A 77 25.16 -1.10 12.84
CA GLY A 77 24.54 -0.81 11.56
C GLY A 77 25.21 0.36 10.87
N GLU A 78 25.21 0.33 9.53
CA GLU A 78 25.67 1.46 8.74
C GLU A 78 24.76 2.67 8.97
N GLN A 79 25.35 3.87 8.90
CA GLN A 79 24.57 5.09 8.89
C GLN A 79 23.63 5.07 7.69
N ALA A 80 22.35 5.33 7.93
CA ALA A 80 21.35 5.39 6.90
C ALA A 80 21.69 6.49 5.88
N CYS A 81 22.14 6.09 4.69
CA CYS A 81 22.15 6.96 3.53
C CYS A 81 20.69 7.21 3.14
N SER A 82 20.19 8.37 3.54
CA SER A 82 18.82 8.77 3.27
C SER A 82 18.64 9.17 1.80
N SER A 83 18.23 8.23 0.95
CA SER A 83 17.47 8.57 -0.26
C SER A 83 16.03 8.91 0.14
N VAL A 84 15.79 10.16 0.54
CA VAL A 84 14.42 10.65 0.71
C VAL A 84 13.74 10.56 -0.66
N ILE A 85 12.54 9.97 -0.71
CA ILE A 85 11.70 10.06 -1.90
C ILE A 85 11.23 11.51 -2.00
N GLY A 86 11.96 12.31 -2.78
CA GLY A 86 11.63 13.70 -3.04
C GLY A 86 10.44 13.82 -3.99
N ARG A 87 9.77 14.98 -3.94
CA ARG A 87 8.76 15.33 -4.94
C ARG A 87 9.46 15.58 -6.28
N VAL A 88 9.07 14.83 -7.31
CA VAL A 88 9.57 15.01 -8.68
C VAL A 88 8.78 16.14 -9.38
N SER A 89 9.42 16.84 -10.31
CA SER A 89 8.76 17.84 -11.16
C SER A 89 7.62 17.21 -11.98
N ARG A 90 6.55 17.98 -12.22
CA ARG A 90 5.42 17.58 -13.07
C ARG A 90 5.59 18.00 -14.52
N GLU A 91 6.67 18.72 -14.84
CA GLU A 91 7.00 19.21 -16.19
C GLU A 91 7.77 18.17 -17.03
N GLN A 92 8.08 17.02 -16.44
CA GLN A 92 8.81 15.92 -17.08
C GLN A 92 7.94 14.67 -17.17
N PRO A 93 8.23 13.76 -18.13
CA PRO A 93 7.61 12.45 -18.16
C PRO A 93 7.84 11.67 -16.85
N LEU A 94 6.78 11.03 -16.38
CA LEU A 94 6.81 10.25 -15.15
C LEU A 94 6.98 8.77 -15.50
N ALA A 95 8.18 8.23 -15.30
CA ALA A 95 8.46 6.82 -15.58
C ALA A 95 7.57 5.88 -14.76
N LEU A 96 7.22 4.73 -15.35
CA LEU A 96 6.59 3.64 -14.61
C LEU A 96 7.60 3.02 -13.64
N SER A 97 7.11 2.61 -12.47
CA SER A 97 7.84 1.65 -11.63
C SER A 97 8.05 0.32 -12.36
N TYR A 98 9.04 -0.47 -11.95
CA TYR A 98 9.29 -1.79 -12.54
C TYR A 98 8.06 -2.71 -12.51
N ALA A 99 7.27 -2.64 -11.43
CA ALA A 99 6.02 -3.40 -11.32
C ALA A 99 5.00 -2.93 -12.37
N GLN A 100 4.83 -1.61 -12.54
CA GLN A 100 3.95 -1.06 -13.57
C GLN A 100 4.46 -1.38 -14.98
N GLN A 101 5.76 -1.32 -15.26
CA GLN A 101 6.33 -1.67 -16.57
C GLN A 101 5.98 -3.11 -16.96
N ARG A 102 6.12 -4.06 -16.02
CA ARG A 102 5.69 -5.44 -16.22
C ARG A 102 4.20 -5.52 -16.55
N GLN A 103 3.36 -4.81 -15.79
CA GLN A 103 1.91 -4.84 -16.04
C GLN A 103 1.53 -4.22 -17.38
N TRP A 104 2.17 -3.12 -17.76
CA TRP A 104 2.01 -2.48 -19.07
C TRP A 104 2.35 -3.46 -20.20
N PHE A 105 3.50 -4.15 -20.11
CA PHE A 105 3.89 -5.15 -21.10
C PHE A 105 2.88 -6.31 -21.21
N LEU A 106 2.40 -6.83 -20.06
CA LEU A 106 1.42 -7.91 -20.04
C LEU A 106 0.07 -7.48 -20.61
N TRP A 107 -0.36 -6.25 -20.33
CA TRP A 107 -1.55 -5.67 -20.93
C TRP A 107 -1.41 -5.50 -22.44
N GLN A 108 -0.27 -5.00 -22.94
CA GLN A 108 -0.03 -4.89 -24.39
C GLN A 108 -0.10 -6.24 -25.10
N TRP A 109 0.31 -7.32 -24.44
CA TRP A 109 0.22 -8.68 -24.99
C TRP A 109 -1.21 -9.21 -25.02
N ALA A 110 -2.04 -8.88 -24.02
CA ALA A 110 -3.40 -9.36 -23.86
C ALA A 110 -4.35 -8.25 -23.36
N PRO A 111 -4.67 -7.24 -24.19
CA PRO A 111 -5.38 -6.04 -23.74
C PRO A 111 -6.82 -6.31 -23.30
N HIS A 112 -7.39 -7.43 -23.73
CA HIS A 112 -8.73 -7.87 -23.34
C HIS A 112 -8.74 -8.79 -22.10
N SER A 113 -7.60 -8.97 -21.44
CA SER A 113 -7.50 -9.83 -20.26
C SER A 113 -7.91 -9.10 -18.99
N ALA A 114 -8.82 -9.70 -18.21
CA ALA A 114 -9.17 -9.24 -16.86
C ALA A 114 -8.31 -9.87 -15.75
N THR A 115 -7.22 -10.57 -16.09
CA THR A 115 -6.39 -11.33 -15.13
C THR A 115 -5.87 -10.48 -13.96
N TYR A 116 -5.66 -9.18 -14.18
CA TYR A 116 -5.13 -8.25 -13.19
C TYR A 116 -6.19 -7.32 -12.57
N ASN A 117 -7.47 -7.57 -12.82
CA ASN A 117 -8.54 -6.88 -12.12
C ASN A 117 -8.51 -7.24 -10.64
N ILE A 118 -8.81 -6.28 -9.77
CA ILE A 118 -8.94 -6.47 -8.32
C ILE A 118 -10.39 -6.17 -7.94
N PRO A 119 -11.34 -7.09 -8.21
CA PRO A 119 -12.73 -6.89 -7.87
C PRO A 119 -12.93 -6.99 -6.35
N ALA A 120 -13.82 -6.14 -5.83
CA ALA A 120 -14.31 -6.22 -4.46
C ALA A 120 -15.82 -6.00 -4.47
N ALA A 121 -16.56 -6.77 -3.68
CA ALA A 121 -18.00 -6.64 -3.53
C ALA A 121 -18.34 -6.45 -2.05
N LEU A 122 -19.25 -5.51 -1.77
CA LEU A 122 -19.71 -5.18 -0.43
C LEU A 122 -21.23 -5.30 -0.36
N LYS A 123 -21.74 -6.05 0.62
CA LYS A 123 -23.17 -6.10 0.94
C LYS A 123 -23.47 -5.03 1.97
N LEU A 124 -24.14 -3.97 1.53
CA LEU A 124 -24.60 -2.89 2.40
C LEU A 124 -26.07 -3.14 2.77
N ALA A 125 -26.42 -2.92 4.05
CA ALA A 125 -27.77 -3.09 4.55
C ALA A 125 -28.23 -1.81 5.25
N GLY A 126 -29.43 -1.35 4.91
CA GLY A 126 -30.00 -0.10 5.42
C GLY A 126 -30.19 0.95 4.34
N ALA A 127 -30.52 2.17 4.75
CA ALA A 127 -30.63 3.29 3.83
C ALA A 127 -29.24 3.69 3.31
N LEU A 128 -29.07 3.67 1.99
CA LEU A 128 -27.85 4.10 1.32
C LEU A 128 -28.11 5.43 0.61
N ASP A 129 -27.33 6.45 0.93
CA ASP A 129 -27.31 7.70 0.19
C ASP A 129 -26.33 7.58 -0.98
N ILE A 130 -26.89 7.35 -2.17
CA ILE A 130 -26.14 7.19 -3.42
C ILE A 130 -25.36 8.46 -3.79
N ALA A 131 -25.94 9.64 -3.54
CA ALA A 131 -25.28 10.91 -3.85
C ALA A 131 -24.06 11.13 -2.95
N ALA A 132 -24.17 10.79 -1.67
CA ALA A 132 -23.03 10.81 -0.75
C ALA A 132 -21.94 9.81 -1.16
N LEU A 133 -22.32 8.60 -1.61
CA LEU A 133 -21.36 7.59 -2.08
C LEU A 133 -20.62 8.03 -3.34
N GLN A 134 -21.33 8.61 -4.32
CA GLN A 134 -20.73 9.22 -5.52
C GLN A 134 -19.71 10.30 -5.14
N GLN A 135 -20.05 11.19 -4.19
CA GLN A 135 -19.13 12.23 -3.72
C GLN A 135 -17.91 11.65 -3.01
N ALA A 136 -18.09 10.58 -2.22
CA ALA A 136 -16.99 9.91 -1.53
C ALA A 136 -15.98 9.30 -2.52
N PHE A 137 -16.44 8.63 -3.58
CA PHE A 137 -15.57 8.15 -4.65
C PHE A 137 -14.88 9.30 -5.40
N GLY A 138 -15.61 10.37 -5.71
CA GLY A 138 -15.03 11.57 -6.32
C GLY A 138 -13.87 12.15 -5.49
N ALA A 139 -14.06 12.27 -4.17
CA ALA A 139 -13.03 12.76 -3.26
C ALA A 139 -11.81 11.82 -3.17
N LEU A 140 -12.03 10.50 -3.22
CA LEU A 140 -10.93 9.52 -3.28
C LEU A 140 -10.11 9.66 -4.57
N ILE A 141 -10.77 9.80 -5.71
CA ILE A 141 -10.12 9.97 -7.02
C ILE A 141 -9.33 11.28 -7.07
N GLU A 142 -9.90 12.37 -6.55
CA GLU A 142 -9.20 13.66 -6.46
C GLU A 142 -7.94 13.56 -5.58
N ARG A 143 -8.08 12.93 -4.41
CA ARG A 143 -7.00 12.77 -3.42
C ARG A 143 -5.87 11.87 -3.89
N HIS A 144 -6.16 10.80 -4.62
CA HIS A 144 -5.18 9.76 -4.96
C HIS A 144 -4.82 9.79 -6.44
N GLU A 145 -3.62 10.29 -6.77
CA GLU A 145 -3.13 10.40 -8.16
C GLU A 145 -3.28 9.10 -8.95
N THR A 146 -2.98 7.95 -8.34
CA THR A 146 -3.08 6.63 -8.98
C THR A 146 -4.45 6.33 -9.56
N LEU A 147 -5.55 6.80 -8.92
CA LEU A 147 -6.91 6.57 -9.40
C LEU A 147 -7.27 7.45 -10.61
N ARG A 148 -6.44 8.46 -10.90
CA ARG A 148 -6.53 9.34 -12.05
C ARG A 148 -5.28 9.27 -12.94
N THR A 149 -4.61 8.12 -12.93
CA THR A 149 -3.45 7.84 -13.80
C THR A 149 -3.84 6.91 -14.93
N THR A 150 -3.50 7.30 -16.15
CA THR A 150 -3.43 6.38 -17.31
C THR A 150 -1.97 6.20 -17.72
N PHE A 151 -1.74 5.30 -18.67
CA PHE A 151 -0.42 4.98 -19.18
C PHE A 151 -0.41 5.22 -20.69
N ARG A 152 0.72 5.65 -21.22
CA ARG A 152 0.92 5.75 -22.67
C ARG A 152 2.36 5.42 -23.02
N LEU A 153 2.59 5.08 -24.28
CA LEU A 153 3.93 5.03 -24.84
C LEU A 153 4.30 6.42 -25.38
N ASP A 154 5.41 6.99 -24.89
CA ASP A 154 5.99 8.24 -25.37
C ASP A 154 7.38 7.91 -25.95
N ASP A 155 7.52 8.03 -27.27
CA ASP A 155 8.62 7.47 -28.06
C ASP A 155 8.87 5.97 -27.74
N GLU A 156 9.91 5.67 -26.96
CA GLU A 156 10.32 4.31 -26.58
C GLU A 156 10.03 3.98 -25.10
N GLN A 157 9.47 4.93 -24.33
CA GLN A 157 9.27 4.79 -22.90
C GLN A 157 7.79 4.84 -22.53
N ALA A 158 7.33 3.84 -21.78
CA ALA A 158 6.03 3.93 -21.13
C ALA A 158 6.09 5.00 -20.03
N VAL A 159 5.08 5.87 -19.98
CA VAL A 159 4.97 6.96 -19.01
C VAL A 159 3.61 6.98 -18.34
N GLN A 160 3.57 7.48 -17.10
CA GLN A 160 2.36 7.73 -16.33
C GLN A 160 1.80 9.11 -16.72
N VAL A 161 0.52 9.17 -17.03
CA VAL A 161 -0.22 10.40 -17.29
C VAL A 161 -1.20 10.62 -16.15
N ILE A 162 -0.88 11.57 -15.28
CA ILE A 162 -1.72 11.93 -14.13
C ILE A 162 -2.67 13.04 -14.56
N HIS A 163 -3.96 12.73 -14.63
CA HIS A 163 -5.00 13.66 -15.08
C HIS A 163 -5.44 14.57 -13.94
N GLY A 164 -5.72 15.86 -14.21
CA GLY A 164 -6.22 16.77 -13.18
C GLY A 164 -7.59 16.35 -12.62
N GLN A 165 -8.50 15.98 -13.53
CA GLN A 165 -9.78 15.36 -13.23
C GLN A 165 -10.04 14.26 -14.26
N LEU A 166 -10.65 13.15 -13.82
CA LEU A 166 -11.25 12.16 -14.71
C LEU A 166 -12.73 12.04 -14.35
N PRO A 167 -13.61 11.93 -15.36
CA PRO A 167 -15.02 11.66 -15.10
C PRO A 167 -15.15 10.30 -14.42
N PHE A 168 -15.97 10.25 -13.38
CA PHE A 168 -16.33 9.03 -12.68
C PHE A 168 -17.81 9.10 -12.33
N GLU A 169 -18.52 8.02 -12.65
CA GLU A 169 -19.95 7.89 -12.39
C GLU A 169 -20.17 6.52 -11.76
N LEU A 170 -20.84 6.52 -10.61
CA LEU A 170 -21.31 5.32 -9.94
C LEU A 170 -22.47 4.76 -10.75
N VAL A 171 -22.32 3.53 -11.25
CA VAL A 171 -23.37 2.89 -12.03
C VAL A 171 -24.35 2.24 -11.07
N VAL A 172 -25.61 2.70 -11.10
CA VAL A 172 -26.67 2.18 -10.23
C VAL A 172 -27.65 1.37 -11.05
N GLU A 173 -27.71 0.08 -10.78
CA GLU A 173 -28.70 -0.83 -11.35
C GLU A 173 -29.70 -1.25 -10.27
N GLU A 174 -30.97 -0.91 -10.47
CA GLU A 174 -32.06 -1.36 -9.61
C GLU A 174 -32.63 -2.68 -10.12
N GLN A 175 -32.55 -3.75 -9.31
CA GLN A 175 -33.16 -5.04 -9.62
C GLN A 175 -34.24 -5.37 -8.58
N ALA A 176 -35.49 -5.53 -9.06
CA ALA A 176 -36.66 -5.75 -8.20
C ALA A 176 -36.59 -7.06 -7.40
N TYR A 177 -35.95 -8.10 -7.95
CA TYR A 177 -35.75 -9.40 -7.31
C TYR A 177 -34.46 -10.05 -7.82
N ALA A 178 -33.34 -9.78 -7.17
CA ALA A 178 -32.10 -10.53 -7.39
C ALA A 178 -31.92 -11.50 -6.22
N ASP A 179 -31.83 -12.80 -6.52
CA ASP A 179 -31.31 -13.75 -5.54
C ASP A 179 -29.78 -13.60 -5.44
N GLU A 180 -29.18 -14.19 -4.40
CA GLU A 180 -27.73 -14.09 -4.20
C GLU A 180 -26.92 -14.70 -5.36
N ALA A 181 -27.50 -15.64 -6.11
CA ALA A 181 -26.84 -16.25 -7.27
C ALA A 181 -26.79 -15.28 -8.46
N ALA A 182 -27.88 -14.54 -8.72
CA ALA A 182 -27.95 -13.51 -9.74
C ALA A 182 -26.98 -12.36 -9.44
N VAL A 183 -26.93 -11.89 -8.19
CA VAL A 183 -25.97 -10.86 -7.76
C VAL A 183 -24.53 -11.35 -7.96
N ARG A 184 -24.22 -12.59 -7.56
CA ARG A 184 -22.88 -13.15 -7.74
C ARG A 184 -22.49 -13.26 -9.22
N ALA A 185 -23.40 -13.73 -10.08
CA ALA A 185 -23.14 -13.85 -11.52
C ALA A 185 -22.92 -12.47 -12.17
N TRP A 186 -23.65 -11.45 -11.73
CA TRP A 186 -23.44 -10.07 -12.17
C TRP A 186 -22.06 -9.55 -11.73
N VAL A 187 -21.68 -9.74 -10.46
CA VAL A 187 -20.34 -9.37 -9.95
C VAL A 187 -19.24 -10.08 -10.74
N GLU A 188 -19.38 -11.37 -11.06
CA GLU A 188 -18.41 -12.12 -11.87
C GLU A 188 -18.29 -11.57 -13.29
N THR A 189 -19.42 -11.16 -13.89
CA THR A 189 -19.45 -10.55 -15.22
C THR A 189 -18.72 -9.21 -15.22
N GLU A 190 -19.02 -8.34 -14.26
CA GLU A 190 -18.38 -7.03 -14.13
C GLU A 190 -16.88 -7.14 -13.81
N ALA A 191 -16.52 -8.06 -12.91
CA ALA A 191 -15.13 -8.36 -12.57
C ALA A 191 -14.32 -8.87 -13.77
N GLY A 192 -14.98 -9.52 -14.73
CA GLY A 192 -14.37 -10.05 -15.96
C GLY A 192 -14.18 -9.04 -17.09
N GLN A 193 -14.70 -7.81 -16.95
CA GLN A 193 -14.53 -6.77 -17.97
C GLN A 193 -13.12 -6.18 -17.91
N PRO A 194 -12.35 -6.13 -19.01
CA PRO A 194 -11.00 -5.58 -19.01
C PRO A 194 -11.00 -4.05 -18.84
N PHE A 195 -9.85 -3.49 -18.46
CA PHE A 195 -9.59 -2.06 -18.49
C PHE A 195 -8.66 -1.71 -19.67
N ASP A 196 -8.93 -0.57 -20.31
CA ASP A 196 -7.98 0.07 -21.22
C ASP A 196 -7.02 0.93 -20.40
N LEU A 197 -5.73 0.58 -20.37
CA LEU A 197 -4.75 1.32 -19.57
C LEU A 197 -4.43 2.70 -20.13
N GLU A 198 -4.78 2.97 -21.39
CA GLU A 198 -4.64 4.28 -22.03
C GLU A 198 -5.83 5.20 -21.75
N GLN A 199 -7.00 4.60 -21.48
CA GLN A 199 -8.27 5.30 -21.25
C GLN A 199 -8.81 5.04 -19.83
N GLY A 200 -8.64 6.02 -18.96
CA GLY A 200 -9.11 5.95 -17.57
C GLY A 200 -10.56 6.42 -17.39
N PRO A 201 -11.08 6.36 -16.15
CA PRO A 201 -10.39 5.90 -14.94
C PRO A 201 -10.21 4.37 -14.89
N LEU A 202 -9.13 3.91 -14.26
CA LEU A 202 -8.85 2.47 -14.04
C LEU A 202 -9.58 1.95 -12.79
N LEU A 203 -10.83 2.37 -12.63
CA LEU A 203 -11.73 2.06 -11.53
C LEU A 203 -13.17 2.11 -12.06
N ARG A 204 -13.99 1.15 -11.66
CA ARG A 204 -15.44 1.12 -11.87
C ARG A 204 -16.10 0.77 -10.53
N ALA A 205 -17.28 1.32 -10.26
CA ALA A 205 -18.06 1.03 -9.07
C ALA A 205 -19.56 1.15 -9.36
#